data_AF-A0A8R2F729-F1
#
_entry.id   AF-A0A8R2F729-F1
#
_cell.length_a   1.000
_cell.length_b   1.000
_cell.length_c   1.000
_cell.angle_alpha   90.00
_cell.angle_beta   90.00
_cell.angle_gamma   90.00
#
_symmetry.space_group_name_H-M   'P 1'
#
loop_
_entity.id
_entity.type
_entity.pdbx_description
1 polymer ?
#
loop_
_entity_poly.entity_id
_entity_poly.type
_entity_poly.pdbx_seq_one_letter_code
_entity_poly.pdbx_strand_id
1 'polypeptide(L)'
;MLRGYETVIRVLAKGKKDVRIKDPNKILISSEIVNLRSYVPSEFCRLLRVLDDLEYWKATELRFFFLLYSGLIVLKGKLNNQFYSHFKLLVSALRILVCDNLGQIHKQLAETFLKEFVSQYLILYGPHNVSYNVHNLVHLPMLVKMHGSLDNFSCSKYENYLQKIKVY
;
A
#
# COMPACT_ATOMS: atom_id res chain seq x y z
N MET A 1 4.03 4.56 9.68
CA MET A 1 2.80 4.48 8.85
C MET A 1 3.03 3.74 7.53
N LEU A 2 4.03 4.11 6.72
CA LEU A 2 4.31 3.43 5.44
C LEU A 2 4.59 1.92 5.55
N ARG A 3 5.23 1.52 6.64
CA ARG A 3 5.60 0.12 6.90
C ARG A 3 4.41 -0.82 7.05
N GLY A 4 3.21 -0.30 7.37
CA GLY A 4 1.99 -1.11 7.56
C GLY A 4 1.51 -1.75 6.27
N TYR A 5 1.35 -0.96 5.20
CA TYR A 5 0.98 -1.49 3.88
C TYR A 5 2.14 -2.17 3.17
N GLU A 6 3.38 -1.76 3.43
CA GLU A 6 4.57 -2.45 2.94
C GLU A 6 4.61 -3.91 3.37
N THR A 7 4.17 -4.22 4.60
CA THR A 7 4.11 -5.59 5.12
C THR A 7 3.18 -6.45 4.26
N VAL A 8 2.05 -5.90 3.81
CA VAL A 8 1.05 -6.64 3.01
C VAL A 8 1.66 -7.10 1.68
N ILE A 9 2.29 -6.18 0.94
CA ILE A 9 2.90 -6.51 -0.35
C ILE A 9 4.12 -7.42 -0.18
N ARG A 10 4.87 -7.28 0.91
CA ARG A 10 5.98 -8.19 1.23
C ARG A 10 5.49 -9.61 1.49
N VAL A 11 4.40 -9.80 2.21
CA VAL A 11 3.82 -11.13 2.45
C VAL A 11 3.27 -11.72 1.14
N LEU A 12 2.65 -10.91 0.29
CA LEU A 12 2.20 -11.37 -1.05
C LEU A 12 3.37 -11.72 -1.98
N ALA A 13 4.50 -11.01 -1.91
CA ALA A 13 5.65 -11.24 -2.80
C ALA A 13 6.62 -12.32 -2.31
N LYS A 14 6.83 -12.45 -0.98
CA LYS A 14 7.85 -13.31 -0.37
C LYS A 14 7.32 -14.23 0.74
N GLY A 15 6.02 -14.24 1.01
CA GLY A 15 5.42 -15.08 2.05
C GLY A 15 5.43 -16.59 1.75
N LYS A 16 4.73 -17.36 2.58
CA LYS A 16 4.56 -18.82 2.40
C LYS A 16 3.87 -19.10 1.06
N LYS A 17 4.11 -20.29 0.48
CA LYS A 17 3.57 -20.70 -0.83
C LYS A 17 2.05 -20.53 -0.96
N ASP A 18 1.31 -20.65 0.14
CA ASP A 18 -0.16 -20.55 0.16
C ASP A 18 -0.67 -19.11 -0.05
N VAL A 19 0.16 -18.12 0.29
CA VAL A 19 -0.17 -16.69 0.24
C VAL A 19 0.62 -15.95 -0.84
N ARG A 20 1.79 -16.49 -1.22
CA ARG A 20 2.70 -15.89 -2.19
C ARG A 20 2.12 -15.90 -3.60
N ILE A 21 2.34 -14.82 -4.32
CA ILE A 21 2.11 -14.75 -5.76
C ILE A 21 2.97 -15.83 -6.45
N LYS A 22 2.34 -16.63 -7.32
CA LYS A 22 3.03 -17.65 -8.11
C LYS A 22 4.02 -16.98 -9.05
N ASP A 23 5.19 -17.58 -9.24
CA ASP A 23 6.27 -17.06 -10.10
C ASP A 23 5.83 -16.62 -11.52
N PRO A 24 4.96 -17.35 -12.27
CA PRO A 24 4.47 -16.85 -13.56
C PRO A 24 3.67 -15.54 -13.45
N ASN A 25 2.86 -15.40 -12.39
CA ASN A 25 2.10 -14.16 -12.16
C ASN A 25 3.01 -13.01 -11.73
N LYS A 26 4.13 -13.30 -11.07
CA LYS A 26 5.13 -12.30 -10.69
C LYS A 26 5.80 -11.68 -11.91
N ILE A 27 6.15 -12.49 -12.91
CA ILE A 27 6.72 -12.02 -14.18
C ILE A 27 5.71 -11.13 -14.91
N LEU A 28 4.44 -11.56 -14.99
CA LEU A 28 3.36 -10.78 -15.60
C LEU A 28 3.10 -9.46 -14.87
N ILE A 29 3.22 -9.44 -13.54
CA ILE A 29 3.13 -8.19 -12.77
C ILE A 29 4.32 -7.28 -13.11
N SER A 30 5.53 -7.81 -13.13
CA SER A 30 6.73 -7.03 -13.44
C SER A 30 6.66 -6.43 -14.84
N SER A 31 6.17 -7.16 -15.85
CA SER A 31 5.96 -6.63 -17.20
C SER A 31 4.91 -5.51 -17.25
N GLU A 32 3.79 -5.68 -16.53
CA GLU A 32 2.74 -4.65 -16.44
C GLU A 32 3.23 -3.38 -15.72
N ILE A 33 4.05 -3.53 -14.68
CA ILE A 33 4.67 -2.38 -14.02
C ILE A 33 5.56 -1.61 -15.00
N VAL A 34 6.35 -2.30 -15.82
CA VAL A 34 7.20 -1.67 -16.84
C VAL A 34 6.35 -0.97 -17.90
N ASN A 35 5.28 -1.61 -18.39
CA ASN A 35 4.35 -1.03 -19.36
C ASN A 35 3.66 0.22 -18.80
N LEU A 36 3.31 0.23 -17.51
CA LEU A 36 2.67 1.40 -16.89
C LEU A 36 3.60 2.62 -16.85
N ARG A 37 4.92 2.45 -16.86
CA ARG A 37 5.89 3.56 -16.75
C ARG A 37 5.73 4.60 -17.85
N SER A 38 5.36 4.19 -19.07
CA SER A 38 5.13 5.13 -20.18
C SER A 38 3.88 5.99 -20.01
N TYR A 39 2.95 5.59 -19.14
CA TYR A 39 1.72 6.30 -18.84
C TYR A 39 1.80 7.13 -17.55
N VAL A 40 2.96 7.16 -16.88
CA VAL A 40 3.15 7.95 -15.66
C VAL A 40 3.62 9.36 -16.02
N PRO A 41 2.90 10.43 -15.59
CA PRO A 41 3.33 11.81 -15.77
C PRO A 41 4.69 12.11 -15.15
N SER A 42 5.43 13.06 -15.73
CA SER A 42 6.75 13.50 -15.24
C SER A 42 6.70 14.17 -13.85
N GLU A 43 5.51 14.53 -13.38
CA GLU A 43 5.27 15.10 -12.04
C GLU A 43 5.58 14.10 -10.91
N PHE A 44 5.59 12.80 -11.22
CA PHE A 44 5.98 11.77 -10.27
C PHE A 44 7.51 11.64 -10.20
N CYS A 45 8.07 11.98 -9.05
CA CYS A 45 9.53 11.99 -8.86
C CYS A 45 10.21 10.62 -9.09
N ARG A 46 9.48 9.50 -8.99
CA ARG A 46 10.02 8.14 -9.14
C ARG A 46 8.98 7.20 -9.77
N LEU A 47 9.44 6.36 -10.70
CA LEU A 47 8.67 5.28 -11.31
C LEU A 47 8.74 4.00 -10.47
N LEU A 48 7.71 3.16 -10.56
CA LEU A 48 7.68 1.85 -9.88
C LEU A 48 8.79 0.92 -10.40
N ARG A 49 9.62 0.41 -9.49
CA ARG A 49 10.50 -0.74 -9.75
C ARG A 49 9.71 -2.04 -9.89
N VAL A 50 10.37 -3.06 -10.44
CA VAL A 50 9.78 -4.41 -10.55
C VAL A 50 9.58 -5.03 -9.15
N LEU A 51 8.73 -6.06 -9.06
CA LEU A 51 8.42 -6.71 -7.78
C LEU A 51 9.61 -7.44 -7.15
N ASP A 52 10.63 -7.81 -7.92
CA ASP A 52 11.84 -8.44 -7.39
C ASP A 52 12.64 -7.48 -6.50
N ASP A 53 12.62 -6.19 -6.83
CA ASP A 53 13.30 -5.13 -6.10
C ASP A 53 12.46 -4.53 -4.97
N LEU A 54 11.40 -5.21 -4.53
CA LEU A 54 10.45 -4.71 -3.52
C LEU A 54 11.14 -4.21 -2.24
N GLU A 55 12.28 -4.80 -1.87
CA GLU A 55 13.07 -4.40 -0.70
C GLU A 55 13.70 -3.00 -0.83
N TYR A 56 13.87 -2.53 -2.06
CA TYR A 56 14.45 -1.23 -2.37
C TYR A 56 13.41 -0.17 -2.70
N TRP A 57 12.13 -0.53 -2.71
CA TRP A 57 11.06 0.43 -2.98
C TRP A 57 11.05 1.52 -1.91
N LYS A 58 11.01 2.76 -2.36
CA LYS A 58 10.94 3.92 -1.48
C LYS A 58 9.49 4.25 -1.14
N ALA A 59 9.32 5.07 -0.10
CA ALA A 59 8.02 5.58 0.34
C ALA A 59 7.16 6.13 -0.81
N THR A 60 7.77 6.85 -1.74
CA THR A 60 7.09 7.43 -2.93
C THR A 60 6.57 6.37 -3.89
N GLU A 61 7.29 5.26 -4.08
CA GLU A 61 6.88 4.16 -4.96
C GLU A 61 5.74 3.36 -4.32
N LEU A 62 5.84 3.08 -3.02
CA LEU A 62 4.75 2.46 -2.26
C LEU A 62 3.50 3.34 -2.27
N ARG A 63 3.66 4.67 -2.13
CA ARG A 63 2.56 5.63 -2.23
C ARG A 63 1.86 5.52 -3.59
N PHE A 64 2.64 5.46 -4.67
CA PHE A 64 2.09 5.31 -6.02
C PHE A 64 1.33 3.98 -6.17
N PHE A 65 1.93 2.88 -5.69
CA PHE A 65 1.31 1.56 -5.74
C PHE A 65 -0.04 1.47 -5.01
N PHE A 66 -0.10 1.99 -3.78
CA PHE A 66 -1.28 1.84 -2.92
C PHE A 66 -2.31 2.97 -3.06
N LEU A 67 -1.89 4.24 -3.23
CA LEU A 67 -2.81 5.39 -3.19
C LEU A 67 -3.28 5.86 -4.58
N LEU A 68 -2.53 5.52 -5.63
CA LEU A 68 -2.76 6.02 -7.01
C LEU A 68 -3.25 4.91 -7.96
N TYR A 69 -3.94 3.90 -7.43
CA TYR A 69 -4.64 2.83 -8.15
C TYR A 69 -3.77 1.86 -8.96
N SER A 70 -2.49 2.16 -9.19
CA SER A 70 -1.62 1.31 -10.01
C SER A 70 -1.54 -0.12 -9.48
N GLY A 71 -1.53 -0.30 -8.15
CA GLY A 71 -1.54 -1.63 -7.54
C GLY A 71 -2.81 -2.43 -7.88
N LEU A 72 -3.98 -1.81 -7.96
CA LEU A 72 -5.22 -2.49 -8.36
C LEU A 72 -5.16 -2.95 -9.81
N ILE A 73 -4.63 -2.10 -10.70
CA ILE A 73 -4.50 -2.40 -12.13
C ILE A 73 -3.54 -3.56 -12.33
N VAL A 74 -2.36 -3.47 -11.72
CA VAL A 74 -1.29 -4.45 -11.85
C VAL A 74 -1.69 -5.81 -11.29
N LEU A 75 -2.42 -5.85 -10.17
CA LEU A 75 -2.78 -7.10 -9.49
C LEU A 75 -4.06 -7.75 -10.02
N LYS A 76 -4.87 -7.04 -10.81
CA LYS A 76 -6.14 -7.56 -11.37
C LYS A 76 -5.89 -8.81 -12.21
N GLY A 77 -6.55 -9.91 -11.86
CA GLY A 77 -6.46 -11.21 -12.55
C GLY A 77 -5.19 -12.02 -12.25
N LYS A 78 -4.29 -11.52 -11.40
CA LYS A 78 -2.99 -12.17 -11.10
C LYS A 78 -2.89 -12.68 -9.65
N LEU A 79 -3.86 -12.32 -8.81
CA LEU A 79 -4.05 -12.79 -7.44
C LEU A 79 -5.34 -13.60 -7.31
N ASN A 80 -5.42 -14.45 -6.29
CA ASN A 80 -6.69 -15.09 -5.92
C ASN A 80 -7.72 -14.01 -5.53
N ASN A 81 -8.99 -14.27 -5.83
CA ASN A 81 -10.08 -13.32 -5.62
C ASN A 81 -10.20 -12.85 -4.17
N GLN A 82 -9.87 -13.72 -3.21
CA GLN A 82 -9.86 -13.40 -1.78
C GLN A 82 -8.78 -12.36 -1.45
N PHE A 83 -7.52 -12.62 -1.82
CA PHE A 83 -6.42 -11.69 -1.59
C PHE A 83 -6.59 -10.38 -2.36
N TYR A 84 -7.11 -10.43 -3.59
CA TYR A 84 -7.40 -9.22 -4.36
C TYR A 84 -8.52 -8.38 -3.73
N SER A 85 -9.57 -9.01 -3.21
CA SER A 85 -10.65 -8.29 -2.51
C SER A 85 -10.18 -7.68 -1.20
N HIS A 86 -9.34 -8.39 -0.48
CA HIS A 86 -8.69 -7.87 0.72
C HIS A 86 -7.77 -6.68 0.42
N PHE A 87 -6.96 -6.76 -0.63
CA PHE A 87 -6.13 -5.65 -1.09
C PHE A 87 -6.96 -4.42 -1.53
N LYS A 88 -8.11 -4.65 -2.20
CA LYS A 88 -9.05 -3.57 -2.57
C LYS A 88 -9.62 -2.82 -1.36
N LEU A 89 -9.91 -3.51 -0.26
CA LEU A 89 -10.40 -2.86 0.97
C LEU A 89 -9.39 -1.85 1.50
N LEU A 90 -8.11 -2.24 1.56
CA LEU A 90 -7.03 -1.37 2.01
C LEU A 90 -6.86 -0.14 1.11
N VAL A 91 -6.77 -0.35 -0.20
CA VAL A 91 -6.60 0.76 -1.17
C VAL A 91 -7.77 1.74 -1.09
N SER A 92 -8.99 1.23 -1.00
CA SER A 92 -10.20 2.06 -0.88
C SER A 92 -10.19 2.89 0.41
N ALA A 93 -9.87 2.27 1.56
CA ALA A 93 -9.80 2.98 2.83
C ALA A 93 -8.72 4.06 2.84
N LEU A 94 -7.52 3.72 2.35
CA LEU A 94 -6.42 4.68 2.26
C LEU A 94 -6.76 5.85 1.34
N ARG A 95 -7.45 5.62 0.22
CA ARG A 95 -7.87 6.68 -0.69
C ARG A 95 -8.84 7.66 -0.05
N ILE A 96 -9.81 7.15 0.72
CA ILE A 96 -10.75 8.00 1.47
C ILE A 96 -9.98 8.88 2.47
N LEU A 97 -8.98 8.32 3.15
CA LEU A 97 -8.21 9.03 4.19
C LEU A 97 -7.21 10.06 3.64
N VAL A 98 -6.85 9.97 2.37
CA VAL A 98 -5.93 10.94 1.72
C VAL A 98 -6.67 12.16 1.20
N CYS A 99 -7.88 11.97 0.68
CA CYS A 99 -8.67 13.06 0.13
C CYS A 99 -9.44 13.79 1.25
N ASP A 100 -9.06 15.03 1.58
CA ASP A 100 -9.66 15.78 2.70
C ASP A 100 -11.19 15.89 2.62
N ASN A 101 -11.73 16.14 1.43
CA ASN A 101 -13.18 16.23 1.22
C ASN A 101 -13.90 14.90 1.49
N LEU A 102 -13.36 13.79 0.96
CA LEU A 102 -13.95 12.47 1.15
C LEU A 102 -13.70 11.94 2.57
N GLY A 103 -12.58 12.29 3.17
CA GLY A 103 -12.22 11.91 4.53
C GLY A 103 -13.23 12.44 5.54
N GLN A 104 -13.70 13.67 5.42
CA GLN A 104 -14.72 14.20 6.35
C GLN A 104 -16.07 13.49 6.20
N ILE A 105 -16.48 13.18 4.96
CA ILE A 105 -17.81 12.61 4.67
C ILE A 105 -17.84 11.09 4.94
N HIS A 106 -16.77 10.38 4.58
CA HIS A 106 -16.72 8.90 4.58
C HIS A 106 -15.74 8.33 5.60
N LYS A 107 -15.37 9.09 6.63
CA LYS A 107 -14.49 8.66 7.74
C LYS A 107 -14.93 7.33 8.35
N GLN A 108 -16.22 7.22 8.66
CA GLN A 108 -16.78 6.02 9.28
C GLN A 108 -16.70 4.80 8.35
N LEU A 109 -16.83 5.02 7.03
CA LEU A 109 -16.66 3.98 6.03
C LEU A 109 -15.20 3.50 5.95
N ALA A 110 -14.23 4.43 5.96
CA ALA A 110 -12.81 4.08 5.98
C ALA A 110 -12.43 3.31 7.25
N GLU A 111 -13.01 3.67 8.39
CA GLU A 111 -12.83 2.94 9.65
C GLU A 111 -13.39 1.51 9.57
N THR A 112 -14.60 1.33 9.04
CA THR A 112 -15.18 0.01 8.82
C THR A 112 -14.30 -0.83 7.90
N PHE A 113 -13.83 -0.28 6.77
CA PHE A 113 -12.95 -1.00 5.85
C PHE A 113 -11.62 -1.42 6.50
N LEU A 114 -11.03 -0.58 7.35
CA LEU A 114 -9.77 -0.91 8.04
C LEU A 114 -9.98 -1.96 9.13
N LYS A 115 -11.09 -1.92 9.86
CA LYS A 115 -11.46 -2.97 10.83
C LYS A 115 -11.71 -4.31 10.14
N GLU A 116 -12.46 -4.31 9.04
CA GLU A 116 -12.67 -5.50 8.22
C GLU A 116 -11.36 -6.03 7.65
N PHE A 117 -10.50 -5.14 7.15
CA PHE A 117 -9.19 -5.49 6.63
C PHE A 117 -8.35 -6.23 7.67
N VAL A 118 -8.25 -5.71 8.91
CA VAL A 118 -7.45 -6.35 9.97
C VAL A 118 -8.06 -7.67 10.44
N SER A 119 -9.39 -7.74 10.55
CA SER A 119 -10.09 -8.98 10.88
C SER A 119 -9.84 -10.09 9.83
N GLN A 120 -9.99 -9.74 8.55
CA GLN A 120 -9.72 -10.68 7.44
C GLN A 120 -8.23 -11.00 7.30
N TYR A 121 -7.33 -10.06 7.66
CA TYR A 121 -5.89 -10.29 7.58
C TYR A 121 -5.48 -11.48 8.46
N LEU A 122 -6.05 -11.57 9.67
CA LEU A 122 -5.79 -12.66 10.60
C LEU A 122 -6.09 -14.04 9.98
N ILE A 123 -7.20 -14.12 9.24
CA ILE A 123 -7.70 -15.36 8.63
C ILE A 123 -6.90 -15.71 7.37
N LEU A 124 -6.64 -14.72 6.51
CA LEU A 124 -6.04 -14.93 5.19
C LEU A 124 -4.52 -15.12 5.22
N TYR A 125 -3.83 -14.38 6.10
CA TYR A 125 -2.36 -14.38 6.17
C TYR A 125 -1.85 -15.13 7.40
N GLY A 126 -2.73 -15.46 8.35
CA GLY A 126 -2.41 -16.13 9.60
C GLY A 126 -1.95 -15.17 10.71
N PRO A 127 -2.16 -15.53 11.99
CA PRO A 127 -1.86 -14.68 13.14
C PRO A 127 -0.39 -14.28 13.25
N HIS A 128 0.51 -15.15 12.81
CA HIS A 128 1.96 -14.93 12.86
C HIS A 128 2.42 -13.76 11.98
N ASN A 129 1.63 -13.37 10.98
CA ASN A 129 1.94 -12.28 10.07
C ASN A 129 1.29 -10.94 10.47
N VAL A 130 0.50 -10.92 11.55
CA VAL A 130 -0.08 -9.68 12.10
C VAL A 130 1.01 -8.97 12.90
N SER A 131 1.73 -8.08 12.24
CA SER A 131 2.67 -7.20 12.93
C SER A 131 1.93 -6.03 13.59
N TYR A 132 2.57 -5.39 14.58
CA TYR A 132 2.10 -4.14 15.18
C TYR A 132 1.73 -3.08 14.14
N ASN A 133 2.45 -3.04 13.00
CA ASN A 133 2.19 -2.10 11.92
C ASN A 133 0.86 -2.36 11.20
N VAL A 134 0.40 -3.61 11.12
CA VAL A 134 -0.90 -3.97 10.53
C VAL A 134 -2.03 -3.58 11.48
N HIS A 135 -1.87 -3.82 12.78
CA HIS A 135 -2.86 -3.42 13.79
C HIS A 135 -3.04 -1.89 13.84
N ASN A 136 -1.95 -1.13 13.75
CA ASN A 136 -1.99 0.33 13.73
C ASN A 136 -2.80 0.93 12.57
N LEU A 137 -3.07 0.16 11.52
CA LEU A 137 -3.93 0.61 10.42
C LEU A 137 -5.36 0.89 10.88
N VAL A 138 -5.86 0.24 11.94
CA VAL A 138 -7.21 0.51 12.47
C VAL A 138 -7.32 1.93 13.06
N HIS A 139 -6.21 2.49 13.54
CA HIS A 139 -6.18 3.80 14.17
C HIS A 139 -5.95 4.96 13.18
N LEU A 140 -5.68 4.66 11.91
CA LEU A 140 -5.45 5.68 10.87
C LEU A 140 -6.56 6.74 10.79
N PRO A 141 -7.87 6.39 10.80
CA PRO A 141 -8.95 7.37 10.74
C PRO A 141 -8.94 8.36 11.91
N MET A 142 -8.60 7.89 13.11
CA MET A 142 -8.46 8.75 14.30
C MET A 142 -7.29 9.71 14.16
N LEU A 143 -6.16 9.25 13.63
CA LEU A 143 -4.99 10.09 13.36
C LEU A 143 -5.30 11.17 12.32
N VAL A 144 -6.02 10.81 11.25
CA VAL A 144 -6.46 11.78 10.23
C VAL A 144 -7.43 12.81 10.81
N LYS A 145 -8.26 12.43 11.79
CA LYS A 145 -9.12 13.38 12.51
C LYS A 145 -8.32 14.40 13.31
N MET A 146 -7.24 13.98 13.97
CA MET A 146 -6.43 14.85 14.83
C MET A 146 -5.42 15.69 14.06
N HIS A 147 -4.85 15.17 12.95
CA HIS A 147 -3.72 15.77 12.25
C HIS A 147 -4.01 16.19 10.80
N GLY A 148 -5.24 16.04 10.32
CA GLY A 148 -5.63 16.32 8.92
C GLY A 148 -5.32 15.17 7.96
N SER A 149 -5.36 15.39 6.64
CA SER A 149 -5.05 14.36 5.62
C SER A 149 -3.80 13.55 5.93
N LEU A 150 -3.81 12.28 5.52
CA LEU A 150 -2.65 11.39 5.55
C LEU A 150 -1.38 12.05 4.99
N ASP A 151 -1.50 12.91 3.98
CA ASP A 151 -0.36 13.60 3.35
C ASP A 151 0.27 14.70 4.22
N ASN A 152 -0.42 15.16 5.27
CA ASN A 152 0.06 16.22 6.17
C ASN A 152 1.02 15.69 7.23
N PHE A 153 0.83 14.45 7.68
CA PHE A 153 1.65 13.84 8.73
C PHE A 153 2.43 12.60 8.28
N SER A 154 2.35 12.24 7.00
CA SER A 154 3.20 11.19 6.42
C SER A 154 4.66 11.63 6.36
N CYS A 155 5.56 10.82 6.92
CA CYS A 155 7.01 11.08 6.91
C CYS A 155 7.67 10.99 5.52
N SER A 156 6.91 10.65 4.47
CA SER A 156 7.42 10.49 3.10
C SER A 156 8.18 11.73 2.59
N LYS A 157 7.72 12.93 2.98
CA LYS A 157 8.34 14.21 2.58
C LYS A 157 9.70 14.41 3.26
N TYR A 158 9.84 13.95 4.51
CA TYR A 158 11.04 14.14 5.33
C TYR A 158 12.11 13.07 5.07
N GLU A 159 11.73 11.84 4.70
CA GLU A 159 12.70 10.77 4.35
C GLU A 159 13.60 11.15 3.17
N ASN A 160 13.07 11.85 2.16
CA ASN A 160 13.89 12.35 1.05
C ASN A 160 14.81 13.49 1.49
N TYR A 161 14.42 14.30 2.47
CA TYR A 161 15.24 15.41 2.97
C TYR A 161 16.44 14.92 3.79
N LEU A 162 16.28 13.85 4.57
CA LEU A 162 17.38 13.23 5.34
C LEU A 162 18.54 12.74 4.44
N GLN A 163 18.27 12.36 3.19
CA GLN A 163 19.33 12.00 2.24
C GLN A 163 20.19 13.20 1.83
N LYS A 164 19.65 14.43 1.84
CA LYS A 164 20.40 15.64 1.53
C LYS A 164 21.30 16.08 2.69
N ILE A 165 20.89 15.82 3.93
CA ILE A 165 21.68 16.17 5.13
C ILE A 165 22.93 15.28 5.25
N LYS A 166 22.84 13.99 4.90
CA LYS A 166 23.97 13.04 4.96
C LYS A 166 25.12 13.32 3.99
N VAL A 167 24.99 14.31 3.11
CA VAL A 167 26.03 14.69 2.14
C VAL A 167 26.99 15.75 2.73
N TYR A 168 26.71 16.23 3.94
CA TYR A 168 27.59 17.13 4.70
C TYR A 168 28.18 16.43 5.92
#